data_AF-A0A401LZ27-F1
#
_entry.id   AF-A0A401LZ27-F1
#
_cell.length_a   1.000
_cell.length_b   1.000
_cell.length_c   1.000
_cell.angle_alpha   90.00
_cell.angle_beta   90.00
_cell.angle_gamma   90.00
#
_symmetry.space_group_name_H-M   'P 1'
#
loop_
_entity.id
_entity.type
_entity.pdbx_description
1 polymer ?
#
loop_
_entity_poly.entity_id
_entity_poly.type
_entity_poly.pdbx_seq_one_letter_code
_entity_poly.pdbx_strand_id
1 'polypeptide(L)'
;MDKKQAIFNENDIPYKELELIGISKKQIWSLDKANITALLSGKRTSLLDLSFHDNNGEEISMKGKISLYWKDSNNAGVKVHPVRPEIMNDINLKPKELERLQDNEIITKTINNEKYLVQLDPETNELLKTKIKSISIPSNIKGVELDKQQKETLKSGKELILNVDKEKIAIRLDLNNPRGIKFLDFEQKQKIAYDRHNPQIIGTIHTDKNRNEYIEYMKGQKTTLGNESQSKVEHKFKL
;
A
#
# COMPACT_ATOMS: atom_id res chain seq x y z
N MET A 1 -19.04 16.76 -9.90
CA MET A 1 -18.72 16.47 -8.49
C MET A 1 -18.95 14.98 -8.26
N ASP A 2 -17.90 14.16 -8.34
CA ASP A 2 -18.01 12.71 -8.15
C ASP A 2 -18.15 12.36 -6.66
N LYS A 3 -19.40 12.40 -6.19
CA LYS A 3 -19.82 12.04 -4.83
C LYS A 3 -20.08 10.53 -4.69
N LYS A 4 -19.19 9.67 -5.19
CA LYS A 4 -19.25 8.21 -4.99
C LYS A 4 -17.87 7.65 -4.68
N GLN A 5 -17.45 7.75 -3.41
CA GLN A 5 -16.26 7.04 -2.94
C GLN A 5 -16.42 6.46 -1.54
N ALA A 6 -17.32 7.01 -0.71
CA ALA A 6 -17.72 6.42 0.55
C ALA A 6 -18.88 5.42 0.33
N ILE A 7 -18.69 4.18 0.80
CA ILE A 7 -19.74 3.14 0.87
C ILE A 7 -20.47 3.25 2.21
N PHE A 8 -19.75 3.69 3.24
CA PHE A 8 -20.21 3.91 4.60
C PHE A 8 -20.14 5.40 4.95
N ASN A 9 -21.06 5.86 5.79
CA ASN A 9 -21.03 7.16 6.42
C ASN A 9 -20.50 7.05 7.86
N GLU A 10 -20.24 8.18 8.51
CA GLU A 10 -19.83 8.21 9.93
C GLU A 10 -20.80 7.44 10.84
N ASN A 11 -22.10 7.57 10.58
CA ASN A 11 -23.14 6.92 11.38
C ASN A 11 -23.21 5.41 11.18
N ASP A 12 -22.64 4.92 10.08
CA ASP A 12 -22.62 3.49 9.77
C ASP A 12 -21.46 2.78 10.50
N ILE A 13 -20.51 3.52 11.09
CA ILE A 13 -19.37 2.93 11.79
C ILE A 13 -19.85 2.21 13.06
N PRO A 14 -19.58 0.89 13.20
CA PRO A 14 -20.03 0.11 14.35
C PRO A 14 -19.09 0.31 15.55
N TYR A 15 -19.18 1.48 16.20
CA TYR A 15 -18.30 1.84 17.33
C TYR A 15 -18.31 0.84 18.48
N LYS A 16 -19.45 0.20 18.74
CA LYS A 16 -19.54 -0.85 19.78
C LYS A 16 -18.64 -2.05 19.47
N GLU A 17 -18.53 -2.46 18.21
CA GLU A 17 -17.64 -3.57 17.81
C GLU A 17 -16.17 -3.14 17.78
N LEU A 18 -15.90 -1.88 17.42
CA LEU A 18 -14.56 -1.32 17.50
C LEU A 18 -14.04 -1.27 18.95
N GLU A 19 -14.90 -0.91 19.89
CA GLU A 19 -14.55 -0.91 21.31
C GLU A 19 -14.19 -2.31 21.83
N LEU A 20 -14.84 -3.37 21.32
CA LEU A 20 -14.51 -4.75 21.67
C LEU A 20 -13.09 -5.16 21.23
N ILE A 21 -12.53 -4.47 20.24
CA ILE A 21 -11.14 -4.67 19.77
C ILE A 21 -10.20 -3.54 20.19
N GLY A 22 -10.60 -2.76 21.21
CA GLY A 22 -9.73 -1.76 21.84
C GLY A 22 -9.61 -0.45 21.06
N ILE A 23 -10.51 -0.22 20.08
CA ILE A 23 -10.50 0.97 19.23
C ILE A 23 -11.67 1.88 19.60
N SER A 24 -11.35 2.99 20.27
CA SER A 24 -12.34 4.01 20.61
C SER A 24 -12.77 4.85 19.40
N LYS A 25 -13.96 5.47 19.49
CA LYS A 25 -14.41 6.48 18.52
C LYS A 25 -13.36 7.59 18.33
N LYS A 26 -12.72 8.05 19.41
CA LYS A 26 -11.69 9.09 19.36
C LYS A 26 -10.48 8.65 18.53
N GLN A 27 -10.04 7.40 18.66
CA GLN A 27 -8.93 6.87 17.86
C GLN A 27 -9.26 6.82 16.37
N ILE A 28 -10.47 6.38 15.99
CA ILE A 28 -10.92 6.39 14.59
C ILE A 28 -10.82 7.79 13.96
N TRP A 29 -11.29 8.81 14.66
CA TRP A 29 -11.25 10.18 14.16
C TRP A 29 -9.89 10.86 14.28
N SER A 30 -8.94 10.25 14.99
CA SER A 30 -7.54 10.68 15.02
C SER A 30 -6.70 10.10 13.88
N LEU A 31 -7.25 9.13 13.13
CA LEU A 31 -6.58 8.59 11.94
C LEU A 31 -6.41 9.70 10.89
N ASP A 32 -5.36 9.57 10.07
CA ASP A 32 -5.19 10.47 8.95
C ASP A 32 -6.35 10.36 7.94
N LYS A 33 -6.48 11.39 7.10
CA LYS A 33 -7.55 11.46 6.10
C LYS A 33 -7.56 10.27 5.14
N ALA A 34 -6.40 9.71 4.79
CA ALA A 34 -6.31 8.58 3.88
C ALA A 34 -6.88 7.31 4.52
N ASN A 35 -6.59 7.10 5.80
CA ASN A 35 -7.10 6.01 6.61
C ASN A 35 -8.61 6.09 6.86
N ILE A 36 -9.14 7.27 7.19
CA ILE A 36 -10.59 7.49 7.31
C ILE A 36 -11.29 7.21 5.98
N THR A 37 -10.72 7.73 4.88
CA THR A 37 -11.26 7.50 3.53
C THR A 37 -11.25 6.01 3.18
N ALA A 38 -10.16 5.31 3.48
CA ALA A 38 -10.06 3.88 3.24
C ALA A 38 -11.13 3.11 4.02
N LEU A 39 -11.27 3.38 5.32
CA LEU A 39 -12.25 2.73 6.18
C LEU A 39 -13.69 2.93 5.68
N LEU A 40 -14.07 4.17 5.37
CA LEU A 40 -15.41 4.52 4.87
C LEU A 40 -15.67 4.00 3.44
N SER A 41 -14.64 3.64 2.69
CA SER A 41 -14.74 2.93 1.42
C SER A 41 -14.76 1.40 1.58
N GLY A 42 -14.79 0.87 2.81
CA GLY A 42 -14.69 -0.57 3.09
C GLY A 42 -13.30 -1.17 2.82
N LYS A 43 -12.28 -0.32 2.66
CA LYS A 43 -10.89 -0.72 2.48
C LYS A 43 -10.19 -0.82 3.84
N ARG A 44 -9.02 -1.45 3.84
CA ARG A 44 -8.21 -1.61 5.04
C ARG A 44 -7.55 -0.30 5.46
N THR A 45 -7.47 -0.08 6.77
CA THR A 45 -6.60 0.94 7.37
C THR A 45 -5.12 0.53 7.31
N SER A 46 -4.23 1.42 7.72
CA SER A 46 -2.91 1.12 8.22
C SER A 46 -2.97 0.23 9.47
N LEU A 47 -1.83 -0.32 9.88
CA LEU A 47 -1.72 -1.10 11.11
C LEU A 47 -2.14 -0.27 12.33
N LEU A 48 -2.98 -0.88 13.16
CA LEU A 48 -3.44 -0.36 14.45
C LEU A 48 -3.04 -1.35 15.55
N ASP A 49 -2.89 -0.82 16.77
CA ASP A 49 -2.82 -1.62 17.97
C ASP A 49 -4.24 -1.96 18.41
N LEU A 50 -4.54 -3.26 18.48
CA LEU A 50 -5.84 -3.81 18.86
C LEU A 50 -5.66 -4.52 20.21
N SER A 51 -6.64 -4.35 21.10
CA SER A 51 -6.69 -5.10 22.36
C SER A 51 -8.09 -5.64 22.60
N PHE A 52 -8.18 -6.91 23.00
CA PHE A 52 -9.46 -7.53 23.32
C PHE A 52 -9.27 -8.54 24.44
N HIS A 53 -10.35 -8.83 25.15
CA HIS A 53 -10.34 -9.83 26.20
C HIS A 53 -10.66 -11.20 25.61
N ASP A 54 -9.90 -12.22 25.99
CA ASP A 54 -10.21 -13.60 25.64
C ASP A 54 -11.41 -14.12 26.46
N ASN A 55 -11.79 -15.38 26.25
CA ASN A 55 -12.90 -16.00 26.99
C ASN A 55 -12.65 -16.11 28.51
N ASN A 56 -11.40 -15.98 28.95
CA ASN A 56 -10.98 -16.04 30.35
C ASN A 56 -10.85 -14.64 30.98
N GLY A 57 -11.05 -13.57 30.19
CA GLY A 57 -10.88 -12.19 30.63
C GLY A 57 -9.43 -11.70 30.62
N GLU A 58 -8.51 -12.41 29.97
CA GLU A 58 -7.13 -11.94 29.77
C GLU A 58 -7.08 -10.96 28.59
N GLU A 59 -6.41 -9.81 28.79
CA GLU A 59 -6.21 -8.84 27.71
C GLU A 59 -5.15 -9.34 26.72
N ILE A 60 -5.59 -9.62 25.49
CA ILE A 60 -4.74 -9.96 24.36
C ILE A 60 -4.52 -8.70 23.53
N SER A 61 -3.26 -8.34 23.33
CA SER A 61 -2.86 -7.26 22.43
C SER A 61 -2.26 -7.81 21.13
N MET A 62 -2.65 -7.23 20.00
CA MET A 62 -2.07 -7.55 18.69
C MET A 62 -2.07 -6.36 17.75
N LYS A 63 -1.18 -6.40 16.75
CA LYS A 63 -1.25 -5.47 15.61
C LYS A 63 -2.14 -6.05 14.51
N GLY A 64 -2.93 -5.19 13.89
CA GLY A 64 -3.77 -5.57 12.76
C GLY A 64 -4.33 -4.38 12.00
N LYS A 65 -4.83 -4.64 10.80
CA LYS A 65 -5.62 -3.66 10.04
C LYS A 65 -7.11 -3.91 10.29
N ILE A 66 -7.94 -2.91 10.07
CA ILE A 66 -9.41 -3.07 10.13
C ILE A 66 -10.05 -2.64 8.82
N SER A 67 -11.21 -3.22 8.50
CA SER A 67 -12.07 -2.79 7.39
C SER A 67 -13.55 -2.90 7.77
N LEU A 68 -14.39 -2.12 7.10
CA LEU A 68 -15.85 -2.19 7.27
C LEU A 68 -16.47 -3.07 6.19
N TYR A 69 -17.52 -3.80 6.55
CA TYR A 69 -18.34 -4.57 5.62
C TYR A 69 -19.81 -4.51 6.03
N TRP A 70 -20.73 -4.60 5.08
CA TRP A 70 -22.16 -4.72 5.38
C TRP A 70 -22.47 -6.15 5.86
N LYS A 71 -23.03 -6.28 7.07
CA LYS A 71 -23.63 -7.54 7.56
C LYS A 71 -24.99 -7.75 6.89
N ASP A 72 -25.76 -6.68 6.82
CA ASP A 72 -27.05 -6.56 6.15
C ASP A 72 -27.23 -5.11 5.64
N SER A 73 -28.38 -4.78 5.05
CA SER A 73 -28.61 -3.54 4.29
C SER A 73 -28.24 -2.25 5.03
N ASN A 74 -28.33 -2.20 6.38
CA ASN A 74 -28.06 -0.98 7.17
C ASN A 74 -27.18 -1.24 8.40
N ASN A 75 -26.55 -2.40 8.50
CA ASN A 75 -25.72 -2.76 9.64
C ASN A 75 -24.31 -3.11 9.19
N ALA A 76 -23.35 -2.25 9.50
CA ALA A 76 -21.95 -2.52 9.19
C ALA A 76 -21.29 -3.33 10.32
N GLY A 77 -20.32 -4.15 9.97
CA GLY A 77 -19.42 -4.84 10.87
C GLY A 77 -17.97 -4.40 10.68
N VAL A 78 -17.15 -4.75 11.65
CA VAL A 78 -15.69 -4.61 11.55
C VAL A 78 -15.07 -5.96 11.24
N LYS A 79 -14.16 -5.99 10.27
CA LYS A 79 -13.29 -7.13 10.04
C LYS A 79 -11.88 -6.79 10.49
N VAL A 80 -11.30 -7.69 11.30
CA VAL A 80 -9.92 -7.61 11.76
C VAL A 80 -9.03 -8.42 10.82
N HIS A 81 -7.91 -7.81 10.43
CA HIS A 81 -6.86 -8.39 9.60
C HIS A 81 -5.58 -8.46 10.44
N PRO A 82 -5.39 -9.52 11.24
CA PRO A 82 -4.28 -9.61 12.17
C PRO A 82 -2.94 -9.78 11.43
N VAL A 83 -1.86 -9.26 12.01
CA VAL A 83 -0.51 -9.56 11.54
C VAL A 83 -0.19 -11.02 11.81
N ARG A 84 0.20 -11.75 10.76
CA ARG A 84 0.55 -13.17 10.85
C ARG A 84 2.03 -13.39 10.57
N PRO A 85 2.68 -14.36 11.21
CA PRO A 85 4.07 -14.71 10.90
C PRO A 85 4.21 -15.34 9.51
N GLU A 86 3.18 -16.05 9.05
CA GLU A 86 3.20 -16.82 7.81
C GLU A 86 1.98 -16.53 6.92
N ILE A 87 2.17 -16.73 5.61
CA ILE A 87 1.12 -16.60 4.62
C ILE A 87 0.20 -17.81 4.70
N MET A 88 -1.09 -17.57 4.93
CA MET A 88 -2.10 -18.63 4.84
C MET A 88 -2.50 -18.83 3.37
N ASN A 89 -2.01 -19.91 2.76
CA ASN A 89 -2.32 -20.27 1.37
C ASN A 89 -3.68 -20.98 1.24
N ASP A 90 -4.77 -20.25 1.48
CA ASP A 90 -6.15 -20.73 1.44
C ASP A 90 -6.71 -20.96 0.02
N ILE A 91 -5.96 -20.58 -1.01
CA ILE A 91 -6.38 -20.59 -2.43
C ILE A 91 -5.49 -21.46 -3.33
N ASN A 92 -4.73 -22.39 -2.73
CA ASN A 92 -3.90 -23.37 -3.43
C ASN A 92 -2.96 -22.73 -4.48
N LEU A 93 -2.23 -21.70 -4.06
CA LEU A 93 -1.13 -21.12 -4.83
C LEU A 93 0.02 -22.11 -4.94
N LYS A 94 0.64 -22.15 -6.13
CA LYS A 94 1.88 -22.89 -6.35
C LYS A 94 3.05 -22.14 -5.69
N PRO A 95 4.17 -22.83 -5.37
CA PRO A 95 5.34 -22.18 -4.77
C PRO A 95 5.84 -20.96 -5.56
N LYS A 96 5.93 -21.06 -6.88
CA LYS A 96 6.32 -19.94 -7.75
C LYS A 96 5.32 -18.77 -7.75
N GLU A 97 4.04 -19.04 -7.50
CA GLU A 97 3.04 -17.99 -7.36
C GLU A 97 3.20 -17.25 -6.03
N LEU A 98 3.50 -17.98 -4.95
CA LEU A 98 3.80 -17.41 -3.63
C LEU A 98 5.06 -16.56 -3.65
N GLU A 99 6.14 -17.04 -4.25
CA GLU A 99 7.41 -16.30 -4.40
C GLU A 99 7.18 -14.94 -5.08
N ARG A 100 6.45 -14.93 -6.19
CA ARG A 100 6.09 -13.68 -6.88
C ARG A 100 5.26 -12.74 -6.02
N LEU A 101 4.33 -13.26 -5.23
CA LEU A 101 3.53 -12.45 -4.31
C LEU A 101 4.39 -11.87 -3.18
N GLN A 102 5.35 -12.63 -2.66
CA GLN A 102 6.34 -12.17 -1.67
C GLN A 102 7.23 -11.06 -2.26
N ASP A 103 7.54 -11.12 -3.55
CA ASP A 103 8.23 -10.07 -4.30
C ASP A 103 7.35 -8.84 -4.61
N ASN A 104 6.19 -8.72 -3.95
CA ASN A 104 5.20 -7.66 -4.16
C ASN A 104 4.66 -7.59 -5.60
N GLU A 105 4.65 -8.71 -6.33
CA GLU A 105 3.91 -8.81 -7.59
C GLU A 105 2.41 -9.00 -7.33
N ILE A 106 1.65 -8.75 -8.38
CA ILE A 106 0.23 -9.06 -8.46
C ILE A 106 0.05 -10.14 -9.51
N ILE A 107 -0.75 -11.17 -9.20
CA ILE A 107 -0.93 -12.32 -10.08
C ILE A 107 -2.41 -12.51 -10.41
N THR A 108 -2.67 -13.18 -11.52
CA THR A 108 -4.02 -13.67 -11.85
C THR A 108 -4.11 -15.15 -11.50
N LYS A 109 -5.14 -15.54 -10.74
CA LYS A 109 -5.43 -16.93 -10.36
C LYS A 109 -6.87 -17.29 -10.70
N THR A 110 -7.09 -18.48 -11.25
CA THR A 110 -8.44 -19.03 -11.40
C THR A 110 -8.82 -19.78 -10.12
N ILE A 111 -9.92 -19.37 -9.49
CA ILE A 111 -10.48 -19.98 -8.29
C ILE A 111 -11.95 -20.27 -8.59
N ASN A 112 -12.38 -21.53 -8.48
CA ASN A 112 -13.76 -21.96 -8.77
C ASN A 112 -14.30 -21.42 -10.11
N ASN A 113 -13.54 -21.60 -11.19
CA ASN A 113 -13.85 -21.14 -12.56
C ASN A 113 -13.98 -19.62 -12.76
N GLU A 114 -13.64 -18.82 -11.75
CA GLU A 114 -13.57 -17.36 -11.86
C GLU A 114 -12.12 -16.87 -11.77
N LYS A 115 -11.79 -15.83 -12.55
CA LYS A 115 -10.46 -15.21 -12.50
C LYS A 115 -10.41 -14.14 -11.41
N TYR A 116 -9.44 -14.28 -10.52
CA TYR A 116 -9.14 -13.35 -9.46
C TYR A 116 -7.80 -12.69 -9.70
N LEU A 117 -7.73 -11.42 -9.32
CA LEU A 117 -6.49 -10.72 -9.11
C LEU A 117 -6.08 -10.94 -7.65
N VAL A 118 -4.85 -11.38 -7.43
CA VAL A 118 -4.32 -11.74 -6.12
C VAL A 118 -3.05 -10.95 -5.82
N GLN A 119 -2.95 -10.42 -4.60
CA GLN A 119 -1.78 -9.70 -4.11
C GLN A 119 -1.55 -10.04 -2.64
N LEU A 120 -0.30 -10.06 -2.18
CA LEU A 120 0.02 -10.18 -0.76
C LEU A 120 -0.05 -8.81 -0.08
N ASP A 121 -0.63 -8.76 1.10
CA ASP A 121 -0.43 -7.63 2.02
C ASP A 121 0.82 -7.92 2.88
N PRO A 122 1.94 -7.21 2.65
CA PRO A 122 3.20 -7.51 3.33
C PRO A 122 3.17 -7.14 4.82
N GLU A 123 2.23 -6.30 5.25
CA GLU A 123 2.11 -5.92 6.66
C GLU A 123 1.39 -7.00 7.48
N THR A 124 0.48 -7.77 6.86
CA THR A 124 -0.35 -8.76 7.57
C THR A 124 -0.09 -10.20 7.14
N ASN A 125 0.69 -10.42 6.08
CA ASN A 125 0.84 -11.71 5.39
C ASN A 125 -0.49 -12.30 4.89
N GLU A 126 -1.49 -11.45 4.63
CA GLU A 126 -2.80 -11.86 4.12
C GLU A 126 -2.83 -11.84 2.58
N LEU A 127 -3.45 -12.87 1.99
CA LEU A 127 -3.71 -12.92 0.55
C LEU A 127 -4.96 -12.12 0.21
N LEU A 128 -4.77 -11.03 -0.53
CA LEU A 128 -5.84 -10.18 -1.04
C LEU A 128 -6.32 -10.76 -2.36
N LYS A 129 -7.63 -10.96 -2.51
CA LYS A 129 -8.22 -11.45 -3.76
C LYS A 129 -9.45 -10.65 -4.15
N THR A 130 -9.55 -10.28 -5.42
CA THR A 130 -10.73 -9.63 -5.98
C THR A 130 -11.07 -10.20 -7.35
N LYS A 131 -12.35 -10.33 -7.69
CA LYS A 131 -12.77 -10.84 -9.00
C LYS A 131 -12.35 -9.83 -10.07
N ILE A 132 -11.68 -10.27 -11.14
CA ILE A 132 -11.28 -9.36 -12.22
C ILE A 132 -12.51 -8.67 -12.85
N LYS A 133 -13.64 -9.38 -12.93
CA LYS A 133 -14.90 -8.85 -13.47
C LYS A 133 -15.50 -7.71 -12.64
N SER A 134 -15.21 -7.62 -11.34
CA SER A 134 -15.71 -6.52 -10.49
C SER A 134 -14.81 -5.29 -10.50
N ILE A 135 -13.64 -5.36 -11.15
CA ILE A 135 -12.72 -4.22 -11.25
C ILE A 135 -13.17 -3.30 -12.39
N SER A 136 -13.52 -2.07 -12.03
CA SER A 136 -13.71 -0.98 -12.99
C SER A 136 -12.47 -0.10 -13.02
N ILE A 137 -11.91 0.12 -14.22
CA ILE A 137 -10.78 1.01 -14.44
C ILE A 137 -11.33 2.36 -14.88
N PRO A 138 -10.96 3.48 -14.22
CA PRO A 138 -11.39 4.80 -14.66
C PRO A 138 -10.93 5.08 -16.10
N SER A 139 -11.74 5.82 -16.87
CA SER A 139 -11.39 6.17 -18.25
C SER A 139 -10.24 7.17 -18.34
N ASN A 140 -9.96 7.92 -17.28
CA ASN A 140 -8.88 8.90 -17.24
C ASN A 140 -8.01 8.69 -16.00
N ILE A 141 -6.69 8.69 -16.18
CA ILE A 141 -5.71 8.69 -15.09
C ILE A 141 -4.72 9.82 -15.36
N LYS A 142 -4.61 10.78 -14.43
CA LYS A 142 -3.74 11.95 -14.56
C LYS A 142 -3.88 12.70 -15.89
N GLY A 143 -5.11 12.91 -16.35
CA GLY A 143 -5.38 13.65 -17.60
C GLY A 143 -5.26 12.80 -18.87
N VAL A 144 -4.70 11.59 -18.80
CA VAL A 144 -4.59 10.68 -19.95
C VAL A 144 -5.82 9.77 -20.03
N GLU A 145 -6.47 9.77 -21.19
CA GLU A 145 -7.56 8.84 -21.49
C GLU A 145 -7.01 7.45 -21.82
N LEU A 146 -7.59 6.41 -21.20
CA LEU A 146 -7.17 5.03 -21.39
C LEU A 146 -8.01 4.33 -22.45
N ASP A 147 -7.33 3.74 -23.44
CA ASP A 147 -7.95 2.88 -24.42
C ASP A 147 -8.35 1.51 -23.83
N LYS A 148 -9.04 0.69 -24.64
CA LYS A 148 -9.52 -0.63 -24.22
C LYS A 148 -8.37 -1.58 -23.87
N GLN A 149 -7.27 -1.57 -24.62
CA GLN A 149 -6.13 -2.47 -24.40
C GLN A 149 -5.35 -2.09 -23.14
N GLN A 150 -5.21 -0.80 -22.86
CA GLN A 150 -4.61 -0.26 -21.65
C GLN A 150 -5.42 -0.63 -20.41
N LYS A 151 -6.75 -0.50 -20.47
CA LYS A 151 -7.66 -0.93 -19.38
C LYS A 151 -7.54 -2.43 -19.11
N GLU A 152 -7.52 -3.26 -20.15
CA GLU A 152 -7.37 -4.72 -20.00
C GLU A 152 -5.97 -5.10 -19.48
N THR A 153 -4.91 -4.38 -19.88
CA THR A 153 -3.56 -4.52 -19.32
C THR A 153 -3.59 -4.32 -17.81
N LEU A 154 -4.18 -3.21 -17.34
CA LEU A 154 -4.31 -2.94 -15.91
C LEU A 154 -5.14 -4.00 -15.19
N LYS A 155 -6.31 -4.40 -15.73
CA LYS A 155 -7.14 -5.46 -15.14
C LYS A 155 -6.44 -6.80 -14.99
N SER A 156 -5.49 -7.10 -15.87
CA SER A 156 -4.66 -8.31 -15.78
C SER A 156 -3.59 -8.24 -14.69
N GLY A 157 -3.46 -7.11 -13.99
CA GLY A 157 -2.41 -6.85 -13.01
C GLY A 157 -1.08 -6.43 -13.61
N LYS A 158 -1.00 -6.32 -14.94
CA LYS A 158 0.23 -5.91 -15.62
C LYS A 158 0.44 -4.42 -15.48
N GLU A 159 1.72 -4.06 -15.56
CA GLU A 159 2.14 -2.68 -15.55
C GLU A 159 1.83 -2.02 -16.89
N LEU A 160 1.39 -0.77 -16.83
CA LEU A 160 1.09 0.06 -17.97
C LEU A 160 1.95 1.32 -17.89
N ILE A 161 2.63 1.65 -18.99
CA ILE A 161 3.38 2.90 -19.12
C ILE A 161 2.46 3.93 -19.78
N LEU A 162 2.24 5.05 -19.10
CA LEU A 162 1.50 6.19 -19.63
C LEU A 162 2.47 7.34 -19.90
N ASN A 163 2.23 8.07 -20.98
CA ASN A 163 2.88 9.36 -21.25
C ASN A 163 1.97 10.46 -20.70
N VAL A 164 2.37 11.09 -19.60
CA VAL A 164 1.66 12.25 -19.02
C VAL A 164 2.50 13.47 -19.33
N ASP A 165 1.98 14.37 -20.16
CA ASP A 165 2.70 15.54 -20.68
C ASP A 165 4.04 15.16 -21.36
N LYS A 166 5.17 15.37 -20.70
CA LYS A 166 6.53 15.03 -21.17
C LYS A 166 7.19 13.92 -20.34
N GLU A 167 6.48 13.33 -19.40
CA GLU A 167 6.99 12.32 -18.49
C GLU A 167 6.35 10.96 -18.75
N LYS A 168 7.13 9.89 -18.58
CA LYS A 168 6.64 8.52 -18.58
C LYS A 168 6.39 8.09 -17.15
N ILE A 169 5.17 7.68 -16.87
CA ILE A 169 4.82 7.09 -15.58
C ILE A 169 4.49 5.62 -15.77
N ALA A 170 5.01 4.76 -14.90
CA ALA A 170 4.56 3.38 -14.83
C ALA A 170 3.45 3.27 -13.79
N ILE A 171 2.35 2.60 -14.12
CA ILE A 171 1.24 2.36 -13.21
C ILE A 171 0.86 0.89 -13.20
N ARG A 172 0.34 0.41 -12.08
CA ARG A 172 -0.28 -0.91 -11.97
C ARG A 172 -1.43 -0.89 -10.97
N LEU A 173 -2.31 -1.88 -11.04
CA LEU A 173 -3.28 -2.11 -9.97
C LEU A 173 -2.58 -2.51 -8.68
N ASP A 174 -3.11 -2.04 -7.56
CA ASP A 174 -2.61 -2.36 -6.23
C ASP A 174 -3.78 -2.47 -5.25
N LEU A 175 -4.02 -3.70 -4.79
CA LEU A 175 -5.07 -4.06 -3.84
C LEU A 175 -4.78 -3.57 -2.42
N ASN A 176 -3.52 -3.30 -2.09
CA ASN A 176 -3.12 -2.71 -0.81
C ASN A 176 -3.29 -1.18 -0.81
N ASN A 177 -3.32 -0.56 -1.99
CA ASN A 177 -3.39 0.90 -2.09
C ASN A 177 -4.85 1.39 -1.94
N PRO A 178 -5.14 2.36 -1.04
CA PRO A 178 -6.47 2.94 -0.93
C PRO A 178 -6.99 3.56 -2.24
N ARG A 179 -6.12 3.99 -3.15
CA ARG A 179 -6.49 4.50 -4.48
C ARG A 179 -6.70 3.39 -5.51
N GLY A 180 -6.31 2.14 -5.21
CA GLY A 180 -6.40 0.99 -6.11
C GLY A 180 -5.34 0.96 -7.23
N ILE A 181 -4.58 2.04 -7.41
CA ILE A 181 -3.54 2.18 -8.44
C ILE A 181 -2.27 2.65 -7.77
N LYS A 182 -1.18 1.92 -8.01
CA LYS A 182 0.17 2.31 -7.61
C LYS A 182 0.87 3.00 -8.77
N PHE A 183 1.37 4.20 -8.50
CA PHE A 183 2.29 4.91 -9.37
C PHE A 183 3.70 4.45 -9.04
N LEU A 184 4.44 4.06 -10.07
CA LEU A 184 5.78 3.53 -9.99
C LEU A 184 6.70 4.56 -10.63
N ASP A 185 7.81 4.86 -9.97
CA ASP A 185 8.86 5.69 -10.54
C ASP A 185 9.50 4.94 -11.72
N PHE A 186 9.26 5.45 -12.92
CA PHE A 186 9.72 4.83 -14.15
C PHE A 186 11.23 4.92 -14.30
N GLU A 187 11.85 6.03 -13.89
CA GLU A 187 13.30 6.18 -13.95
C GLU A 187 13.99 5.22 -12.99
N GLN A 188 13.53 5.17 -11.74
CA GLN A 188 14.07 4.24 -10.76
C GLN A 188 13.93 2.78 -11.24
N LYS A 189 12.84 2.45 -11.93
CA LYS A 189 12.69 1.11 -12.51
C LYS A 189 13.67 0.79 -13.63
N GLN A 190 13.94 1.73 -14.52
CA GLN A 190 14.94 1.51 -15.56
C GLN A 190 16.33 1.28 -14.96
N LYS A 191 16.64 2.03 -13.89
CA LYS A 191 17.86 1.90 -13.10
C LYS A 191 17.99 0.49 -12.49
N ILE A 192 16.97 0.02 -11.77
CA ILE A 192 16.92 -1.35 -11.21
C ILE A 192 17.06 -2.41 -12.32
N ALA A 193 16.35 -2.24 -13.44
CA ALA A 193 16.38 -3.20 -14.54
C ALA A 193 17.77 -3.26 -15.21
N TYR A 194 18.42 -2.12 -15.38
CA TYR A 194 19.80 -2.05 -15.89
C TYR A 194 20.77 -2.75 -14.95
N ASP A 195 20.73 -2.45 -13.65
CA ASP A 195 21.61 -3.05 -12.64
C ASP A 195 21.39 -4.59 -12.59
N ARG A 196 20.15 -5.08 -12.74
CA ARG A 196 19.83 -6.52 -12.80
C ARG A 196 20.39 -7.24 -14.03
N HIS A 197 20.37 -6.58 -15.20
CA HIS A 197 20.89 -7.15 -16.44
C HIS A 197 22.42 -7.06 -16.55
N ASN A 198 23.05 -6.18 -15.77
CA ASN A 198 24.49 -5.95 -15.82
C ASN A 198 25.17 -6.13 -14.45
N PRO A 199 24.99 -7.28 -13.76
CA PRO A 199 25.53 -7.50 -12.41
C PRO A 199 27.07 -7.45 -12.36
N GLN A 200 27.74 -7.62 -13.50
CA GLN A 200 29.20 -7.59 -13.64
C GLN A 200 29.80 -6.18 -13.67
N ILE A 201 28.99 -5.15 -13.94
CA ILE A 201 29.48 -3.76 -13.95
C ILE A 201 29.49 -3.30 -12.50
N ILE A 202 30.60 -3.49 -11.79
CA ILE A 202 30.82 -3.09 -10.38
C ILE A 202 31.65 -1.78 -10.33
N GLY A 203 31.29 -0.79 -9.51
CA GLY A 203 32.04 0.46 -9.29
C GLY A 203 31.88 1.60 -10.32
N THR A 204 31.49 1.33 -11.56
CA THR A 204 31.45 2.37 -12.63
C THR A 204 30.05 2.95 -12.87
N ILE A 205 29.04 2.08 -13.01
CA ILE A 205 27.65 2.45 -13.28
C ILE A 205 26.77 1.64 -12.32
N HIS A 206 26.47 2.19 -11.14
CA HIS A 206 25.41 1.67 -10.26
C HIS A 206 24.41 2.76 -10.07
N THR A 207 23.18 2.50 -10.48
CA THR A 207 22.18 3.54 -10.53
C THR A 207 21.38 3.64 -9.24
N ASP A 208 21.23 2.54 -8.50
CA ASP A 208 20.48 2.53 -7.23
C ASP A 208 21.34 2.44 -5.97
N LYS A 209 22.38 1.57 -5.92
CA LYS A 209 23.25 1.44 -4.73
C LYS A 209 24.03 2.73 -4.43
N ASN A 210 24.78 3.23 -5.41
CA ASN A 210 25.58 4.45 -5.25
C ASN A 210 24.69 5.69 -5.00
N ARG A 211 23.50 5.75 -5.60
CA ARG A 211 22.56 6.87 -5.38
C ARG A 211 22.00 6.85 -3.96
N ASN A 212 21.62 5.69 -3.43
CA ASN A 212 21.12 5.59 -2.07
C ASN A 212 22.21 5.87 -1.04
N GLU A 213 23.40 5.31 -1.21
CA GLU A 213 24.57 5.60 -0.36
C GLU A 213 24.92 7.10 -0.40
N TYR A 214 24.88 7.73 -1.57
CA TYR A 214 25.06 9.18 -1.71
C TYR A 214 23.94 10.00 -1.05
N ILE A 215 22.67 9.60 -1.19
CA ILE A 215 21.54 10.28 -0.54
C ILE A 215 21.66 10.17 0.99
N GLU A 216 22.03 9.01 1.52
CA GLU A 216 22.28 8.80 2.95
C GLU A 216 23.47 9.64 3.44
N TYR A 217 24.59 9.64 2.70
CA TYR A 217 25.74 10.50 2.97
C TYR A 217 25.34 11.98 3.03
N MET A 218 24.56 12.47 2.05
CA MET A 218 24.11 13.85 2.00
C MET A 218 23.10 14.20 3.11
N LYS A 219 22.25 13.25 3.54
CA LYS A 219 21.39 13.42 4.73
C LYS A 219 22.22 13.49 6.00
N GLY A 220 23.23 12.63 6.13
CA GLY A 220 24.22 12.68 7.22
C GLY A 220 24.90 14.04 7.28
N GLN A 221 25.38 14.55 6.14
CA GLN A 221 26.00 15.88 6.04
C GLN A 221 25.06 17.03 6.40
N LYS A 222 23.79 17.01 5.97
CA LYS A 222 22.82 18.05 6.38
C LYS A 222 22.55 18.03 7.88
N THR A 223 22.63 16.86 8.52
CA THR A 223 22.45 16.70 9.97
C THR A 223 23.66 17.22 10.74
N THR A 224 24.88 17.02 10.24
CA THR A 224 26.11 17.62 10.80
C THR A 224 26.21 19.11 10.53
N LEU A 225 25.87 19.59 9.33
CA LEU A 225 25.87 21.01 8.98
C LEU A 225 24.78 21.79 9.74
N GLY A 226 23.66 21.16 10.09
CA GLY A 226 22.64 21.77 10.95
C GLY A 226 23.10 21.99 12.40
N ASN A 227 24.01 21.14 12.90
CA ASN A 227 24.57 21.23 14.25
C ASN A 227 25.86 22.07 14.32
N GLU A 228 26.61 22.20 13.22
CA GLU A 228 27.82 23.03 13.16
C GLU A 228 27.54 24.50 12.77
N SER A 229 26.39 24.79 12.13
CA SER A 229 26.04 26.16 11.73
C SER A 229 25.57 27.05 12.89
N GLN A 230 25.40 26.52 14.10
CA GLN A 230 25.12 27.31 15.30
C GLN A 230 26.36 27.58 16.19
N SER A 231 27.53 26.98 15.90
CA SER A 231 28.70 27.11 16.79
C SER A 231 29.94 27.81 16.19
N LYS A 232 29.89 28.29 14.94
CA LYS A 232 31.05 28.92 14.27
C LYS A 232 30.78 30.28 13.60
N VAL A 233 29.95 31.13 14.20
CA VAL A 233 29.84 32.55 13.78
C VAL A 233 30.36 33.56 14.83
N GLU A 234 30.65 33.16 16.08
CA GLU A 234 30.97 34.16 17.12
C GLU A 234 32.45 34.50 17.39
N HIS A 235 33.43 33.85 16.77
CA HIS A 235 34.83 34.25 17.02
C HIS A 235 35.71 34.23 15.77
N LYS A 236 35.62 35.31 14.97
CA LYS A 236 36.80 35.89 14.29
C LYS A 236 36.53 37.29 13.71
N PHE A 237 36.09 38.22 14.55
CA PHE A 237 36.34 39.66 14.37
C PHE A 237 36.50 40.31 15.74
N LYS A 238 37.74 40.42 16.22
CA LYS A 238 38.17 41.46 17.16
C LYS A 238 39.71 41.48 17.17
N LEU A 239 40.21 42.55 16.54
CA LEU A 239 41.54 43.18 16.60
C LEU A 239 42.77 42.26 16.58
#